data_AF-A0A7X8XXZ6-F1
#
_entry.id   AF-A0A7X8XXZ6-F1
#
_cell.length_a   1.000
_cell.length_b   1.000
_cell.length_c   1.000
_cell.angle_alpha   90.00
_cell.angle_beta   90.00
_cell.angle_gamma   90.00
#
_symmetry.space_group_name_H-M   'P 1'
#
loop_
_entity.id
_entity.type
_entity.pdbx_description
1 polymer ?
#
loop_
_entity_poly.entity_id
_entity_poly.type
_entity_poly.pdbx_seq_one_letter_code
_entity_poly.pdbx_strand_id
1 'polypeptide(L)' 'MSLAQDIYIQFLDHFSSLTTDELKTLAQSANEQAVSHHNHTMVLALQDVLKARGV' A
#
# COMPACT_ATOMS: atom_id res chain seq x y z
N MET A 1 -3.58 -3.55 20.83
CA MET A 1 -3.38 -3.39 19.38
C MET A 1 -4.64 -2.75 18.82
N SER A 2 -4.52 -1.72 17.99
CA SER A 2 -5.68 -1.04 17.40
C SER A 2 -6.00 -1.66 16.04
N LEU A 3 -7.30 -1.76 15.71
CA LEU A 3 -7.77 -2.33 14.44
C LEU A 3 -7.08 -1.70 13.21
N ALA A 4 -6.79 -0.39 13.26
CA ALA A 4 -6.10 0.31 12.18
C ALA A 4 -4.66 -0.19 11.98
N GLN A 5 -3.99 -0.57 13.07
CA GLN A 5 -2.61 -1.08 13.05
C GLN A 5 -2.56 -2.52 12.53
N ASP A 6 -3.53 -3.36 12.90
CA ASP A 6 -3.68 -4.71 12.36
C ASP A 6 -3.97 -4.69 10.85
N ILE A 7 -4.87 -3.80 10.40
CA ILE A 7 -5.15 -3.58 8.98
C ILE A 7 -3.90 -3.10 8.22
N TYR A 8 -3.11 -2.20 8.82
CA TYR A 8 -1.87 -1.73 8.21
C TYR A 8 -0.86 -2.87 7.98
N ILE A 9 -0.69 -3.74 8.98
CA ILE A 9 0.20 -4.90 8.88
C ILE A 9 -0.28 -5.86 7.79
N GLN A 10 -1.59 -6.09 7.67
CA GLN A 10 -2.14 -6.92 6.58
C GLN A 10 -1.84 -6.34 5.19
N PHE A 11 -1.93 -5.03 5.03
CA PHE A 11 -1.56 -4.39 3.77
C PHE A 11 -0.06 -4.52 3.48
N LEU A 12 0.81 -4.33 4.48
CA LEU A 12 2.24 -4.52 4.30
C LEU A 12 2.59 -5.96 3.88
N ASP A 13 1.99 -6.96 4.51
CA ASP A 13 2.20 -8.37 4.19
C ASP A 13 1.75 -8.67 2.76
N HIS A 14 0.55 -8.20 2.39
CA HIS A 14 0.01 -8.34 1.05
C HIS A 14 0.93 -7.70 -0.01
N PHE A 15 1.31 -6.43 0.16
CA PHE A 15 2.21 -5.73 -0.78
C PHE A 15 3.62 -6.33 -0.83
N SER A 16 4.09 -6.89 0.29
CA SER A 16 5.39 -7.58 0.35
C SER A 16 5.38 -8.88 -0.46
N SER A 17 4.22 -9.50 -0.68
CA SER A 17 4.08 -10.68 -1.54
C SER A 17 4.02 -10.36 -3.04
N LEU A 18 3.71 -9.11 -3.42
CA LEU A 18 3.56 -8.71 -4.82
C LEU A 18 4.91 -8.47 -5.50
N THR A 19 4.92 -8.55 -6.83
CA THR A 19 6.09 -8.17 -7.64
C THR A 19 6.19 -6.65 -7.78
N THR A 20 7.37 -6.16 -8.16
CA THR A 20 7.61 -4.72 -8.35
C THR A 20 6.71 -4.10 -9.43
N ASP A 21 6.37 -4.86 -10.47
CA ASP A 21 5.51 -4.39 -11.56
C ASP A 21 4.05 -4.22 -11.11
N GLU A 22 3.55 -5.19 -10.33
CA GLU A 22 2.22 -5.13 -9.71
C GLU A 22 2.10 -3.97 -8.73
N LEU A 23 3.14 -3.72 -7.91
CA LEU A 23 3.16 -2.59 -6.98
C LEU A 23 3.13 -1.23 -7.71
N LYS A 24 3.84 -1.10 -8.83
CA LYS A 24 3.81 0.11 -9.66
C LYS A 24 2.44 0.33 -10.30
N THR A 25 1.83 -0.73 -10.81
CA THR A 25 0.48 -0.70 -11.39
C THR A 25 -0.55 -0.25 -10.35
N LEU A 26 -0.48 -0.84 -9.14
CA LEU A 26 -1.32 -0.45 -8.01
C LEU A 26 -1.11 1.01 -7.61
N ALA A 27 0.14 1.48 -7.58
CA ALA A 27 0.46 2.86 -7.23
C ALA A 27 -0.05 3.85 -8.28
N GLN A 28 0.03 3.52 -9.57
CA GLN A 28 -0.58 4.32 -10.64
C GLN A 28 -2.10 4.38 -10.47
N SER A 29 -2.76 3.23 -10.31
CA SER A 29 -4.21 3.18 -10.12
C SER A 29 -4.65 3.93 -8.86
N ALA A 30 -3.89 3.84 -7.77
CA ALA A 30 -4.15 4.57 -6.54
C ALA A 30 -3.93 6.08 -6.68
N ASN A 31 -3.07 6.52 -7.60
CA ASN A 31 -2.83 7.94 -7.86
C ASN A 31 -3.88 8.55 -8.79
N GLU A 32 -4.43 7.75 -9.71
CA GLU A 32 -5.49 8.17 -10.65
C GLU A 32 -6.88 8.21 -10.00
N GLN A 33 -7.12 7.38 -8.99
CA GLN A 33 -8.36 7.40 -8.22
C GLN A 33 -8.21 8.31 -7.00
N ALA A 34 -9.14 9.24 -6.80
CA ALA A 34 -9.20 10.04 -5.57
C ALA A 34 -9.40 9.10 -4.37
N VAL A 35 -8.30 8.77 -3.69
CA VAL A 35 -8.28 7.81 -2.60
C VAL A 35 -9.09 8.37 -1.44
N SER A 36 -10.21 7.71 -1.12
CA SER A 36 -11.03 8.05 0.04
C SER A 36 -10.18 7.99 1.31
N HIS A 37 -10.52 8.80 2.32
CA HIS A 37 -9.86 8.83 3.63
C HIS A 37 -9.70 7.42 4.26
N HIS A 38 -10.62 6.50 3.93
CA HIS A 38 -10.62 5.10 4.37
C HIS A 38 -9.49 4.25 3.77
N ASN A 39 -9.02 4.61 2.57
CA ASN A 39 -7.98 3.90 1.84
C ASN A 39 -6.60 4.57 2.01
N HIS A 40 -6.52 5.63 2.83
CA HIS A 40 -5.26 6.34 3.08
C HIS A 40 -4.20 5.40 3.71
N THR A 41 -4.62 4.56 4.65
CA THR A 41 -3.76 3.56 5.30
C THR A 41 -3.19 2.54 4.30
N MET A 42 -3.98 2.14 3.31
CA MET A 42 -3.53 1.25 2.23
C MET A 42 -2.46 1.93 1.36
N VAL A 43 -2.68 3.20 1.00
CA VAL A 43 -1.70 3.96 0.20
C VAL A 43 -0.41 4.19 0.97
N LEU A 44 -0.49 4.49 2.26
CA LEU A 44 0.69 4.61 3.12
C LEU A 44 1.51 3.30 3.13
N ALA A 45 0.85 2.16 3.34
CA ALA A 45 1.51 0.85 3.33
C ALA A 45 2.16 0.56 1.96
N LEU A 46 1.46 0.88 0.87
CA LEU A 46 1.98 0.71 -0.50
C LEU A 46 3.23 1.57 -0.74
N GLN A 47 3.19 2.84 -0.34
CA GLN A 47 4.32 3.76 -0.46
C GLN A 47 5.52 3.33 0.39
N ASP A 48 5.28 2.83 1.60
CA ASP A 48 6.34 2.31 2.47
C ASP A 48 7.01 1.09 1.86
N VAL A 49 6.25 0.16 1.26
CA VAL A 49 6.82 -1.00 0.56
C VAL A 49 7.61 -0.59 -0.69
N LEU A 50 7.11 0.37 -1.48
CA LEU A 50 7.83 0.91 -2.63
C LEU A 50 9.15 1.57 -2.23
N LYS A 51 9.13 2.41 -1.19
CA LYS A 51 10.34 3.02 -0.62
C LYS A 51 11.32 1.98 -0.09
N ALA A 52 10.83 0.97 0.64
CA ALA A 52 11.66 -0.10 1.18
C ALA A 52 12.33 -0.93 0.08
N ARG A 53 11.65 -1.09 -1.07
CA ARG A 53 12.20 -1.77 -2.25
C ARG A 53 13.05 -0.87 -3.15
N GLY A 54 13.11 0.43 -2.88
CA GLY A 54 13.90 1.41 -3.64
C GLY A 54 13.34 1.68 -5.04
N VAL A 55 12.01 1.62 -5.20
CA VAL A 55 11.31 1.70 -6.49
C VAL A 55 10.49 2.99 -6.60
#